data_AF-A0AA39ICM7-F1
#
_entry.id   AF-A0AA39ICM7-F1
#
_cell.length_a   1.000
_cell.length_b   1.000
_cell.length_c   1.000
_cell.angle_alpha   90.00
_cell.angle_beta   90.00
_cell.angle_gamma   90.00
#
_symmetry.space_group_name_H-M   'P 1'
#
loop_
_entity.id
_entity.type
_entity.pdbx_description
1 polymer ?
#
loop_
_entity_poly.entity_id
_entity_poly.type
_entity_poly.pdbx_seq_one_letter_code
_entity_poly.pdbx_strand_id
1 'polypeptide(L)'
;MLETIKYGWTVWHAIISAVIVVVYYKLHRFLKSAFTVNDLETRRIIRALTLIVTVYLCGWATTITLLGLSIILISDTNLSQATELGLGLFAGVNVAIPCAVYYSQSNIYRNEIRRMLQLKTTVMPVKVHAVASLSAAQ
;
A
#
# COMPACT_ATOMS: atom_id res chain seq x y z
N MET A 1 -3.64 26.43 23.11
CA MET A 1 -4.76 25.91 22.29
C MET A 1 -4.27 25.38 20.93
N LEU A 2 -3.37 26.07 20.21
CA LEU A 2 -2.77 25.54 18.97
C LEU A 2 -1.90 24.29 19.22
N GLU A 3 -1.12 24.27 20.29
CA GLU A 3 -0.22 23.15 20.60
C GLU A 3 -0.99 21.85 20.91
N THR A 4 -2.07 21.94 21.69
CA THR A 4 -2.97 20.79 21.97
C THR A 4 -3.60 20.20 20.71
N ILE A 5 -3.89 21.04 19.70
CA ILE A 5 -4.42 20.57 18.41
C ILE A 5 -3.32 19.88 17.58
N LYS A 6 -2.09 20.42 17.60
CA LYS A 6 -0.94 19.81 16.92
C LYS A 6 -0.62 18.42 17.47
N TYR A 7 -0.61 18.25 18.79
CA TYR A 7 -0.38 16.94 19.41
C TYR A 7 -1.54 15.97 19.18
N GLY A 8 -2.78 16.46 19.15
CA GLY A 8 -3.95 15.64 18.81
C GLY A 8 -3.87 15.07 17.39
N TRP A 9 -3.45 15.90 16.43
CA TRP A 9 -3.29 15.50 15.04
C TRP A 9 -2.23 14.41 14.85
N THR A 10 -1.05 14.57 15.46
CA THR A 10 0.04 13.58 15.35
C THR A 10 -0.31 12.25 16.03
N VAL A 11 -0.96 12.30 17.19
CA VAL A 11 -1.44 11.09 17.89
C VAL A 11 -2.49 10.36 17.05
N TRP A 12 -3.43 11.07 16.43
CA TRP A 12 -4.43 10.47 15.55
C TRP A 12 -3.81 9.80 14.33
N HIS A 13 -2.84 10.45 13.68
CA HIS A 13 -2.08 9.86 12.58
C HIS A 13 -1.29 8.61 13.00
N ALA A 14 -0.70 8.60 14.19
CA ALA A 14 0.01 7.45 14.72
C ALA A 14 -0.94 6.26 14.98
N ILE A 15 -2.12 6.51 15.54
CA ILE A 15 -3.15 5.49 15.78
C ILE A 15 -3.62 4.89 14.47
N ILE A 16 -3.96 5.71 13.48
CA ILE A 16 -4.38 5.23 12.15
C ILE A 16 -3.28 4.37 11.52
N SER A 17 -2.03 4.83 11.58
CA SER A 17 -0.89 4.09 11.03
C SER A 17 -0.72 2.73 11.72
N ALA A 18 -0.88 2.66 13.05
CA ALA A 18 -0.82 1.42 13.81
C ALA A 18 -1.96 0.45 13.45
N VAL A 19 -3.19 0.96 13.28
CA VAL A 19 -4.33 0.14 12.85
C VAL A 19 -4.10 -0.44 11.46
N ILE A 20 -3.58 0.37 10.52
CA ILE A 20 -3.25 -0.07 9.16
C ILE A 20 -2.21 -1.21 9.20
N VAL A 21 -1.16 -1.09 10.01
CA VAL A 21 -0.17 -2.17 10.21
C VAL A 21 -0.85 -3.46 10.66
N VAL A 22 -1.75 -3.39 11.65
CA VAL A 22 -2.44 -4.58 12.19
C VAL A 22 -3.35 -5.24 11.15
N VAL A 23 -4.12 -4.45 10.41
CA VAL A 23 -4.99 -4.95 9.33
C VAL A 23 -4.17 -5.64 8.25
N TYR A 24 -3.07 -5.02 7.82
CA TYR A 24 -2.20 -5.61 6.80
C TYR A 24 -1.46 -6.85 7.30
N TYR A 25 -1.04 -6.88 8.56
CA TYR A 25 -0.42 -8.06 9.15
C TYR A 25 -1.41 -9.24 9.16
N LYS A 26 -2.66 -8.99 9.56
CA LYS A 26 -3.72 -10.00 9.51
C LYS A 26 -4.01 -10.45 8.09
N LEU A 27 -4.07 -9.53 7.12
CA LEU A 27 -4.30 -9.84 5.71
C LEU A 27 -3.15 -10.68 5.12
N HIS A 28 -1.90 -10.31 5.39
CA HIS A 28 -0.72 -11.07 4.95
C HIS A 28 -0.71 -12.48 5.56
N ARG A 29 -1.03 -12.60 6.85
CA ARG A 29 -1.13 -13.90 7.53
C ARG A 29 -2.26 -14.74 6.93
N PHE A 30 -3.40 -14.14 6.64
CA PHE A 30 -4.54 -14.81 5.99
C PHE A 30 -4.19 -15.28 4.58
N LEU A 31 -3.60 -14.42 3.75
CA LEU A 31 -3.16 -14.76 2.39
C LEU A 31 -2.12 -15.88 2.38
N LYS A 32 -1.15 -15.83 3.28
CA LYS A 32 -0.13 -16.88 3.43
C LYS A 32 -0.73 -18.21 3.89
N SER A 33 -1.79 -18.17 4.71
CA SER A 33 -2.49 -19.34 5.21
C SER A 33 -3.51 -19.92 4.21
N ALA A 34 -4.12 -19.07 3.39
CA ALA A 34 -5.16 -19.45 2.43
C ALA A 34 -4.57 -19.94 1.10
N PHE A 35 -3.43 -19.39 0.68
CA PHE A 35 -2.77 -19.77 -0.57
C PHE A 35 -1.60 -20.73 -0.33
N THR A 36 -1.93 -21.99 -0.04
CA THR A 36 -1.00 -23.13 0.02
C THR A 36 -0.75 -23.74 -1.38
N VAL A 37 -0.93 -22.98 -2.46
CA VAL A 37 -1.17 -23.58 -3.79
C VAL A 37 -0.18 -23.06 -4.84
N ASN A 38 0.36 -24.01 -5.61
CA ASN A 38 1.42 -23.95 -6.63
C ASN A 38 1.20 -23.00 -7.82
N ASP A 39 0.35 -21.96 -7.69
CA ASP A 39 -0.02 -21.09 -8.80
C ASP A 39 0.89 -19.86 -8.91
N LEU A 40 1.57 -19.74 -10.05
CA LEU A 40 2.62 -18.74 -10.32
C LEU A 40 2.04 -17.32 -10.37
N GLU A 41 0.80 -17.18 -10.84
CA GLU A 41 0.05 -15.93 -10.90
C GLU A 41 -0.29 -15.42 -9.50
N THR A 42 -0.78 -16.30 -8.62
CA THR A 42 -1.10 -15.97 -7.23
C THR A 42 0.14 -15.53 -6.45
N ARG A 43 1.26 -16.24 -6.59
CA ARG A 43 2.53 -15.84 -5.95
C ARG A 43 2.98 -14.45 -6.40
N ARG A 44 2.77 -14.10 -7.66
CA ARG A 44 3.10 -12.77 -8.20
C ARG A 44 2.22 -11.70 -7.55
N ILE A 45 0.93 -11.94 -7.42
CA ILE A 45 -0.02 -11.01 -6.76
C ILE A 45 0.32 -10.84 -5.28
N ILE A 46 0.57 -11.93 -4.55
CA ILE A 46 0.94 -11.86 -3.13
C ILE A 46 2.27 -11.12 -2.96
N ARG A 47 3.27 -11.37 -3.81
CA ARG A 47 4.55 -10.66 -3.76
C ARG A 47 4.39 -9.16 -4.04
N ALA A 48 3.55 -8.80 -5.02
CA ALA A 48 3.21 -7.41 -5.31
C ALA A 48 2.57 -6.74 -4.08
N LEU A 49 1.57 -7.40 -3.49
CA LEU A 49 0.85 -6.91 -2.32
C LEU A 49 1.80 -6.74 -1.12
N THR A 50 2.63 -7.73 -0.82
CA THR A 50 3.62 -7.65 0.26
C THR A 50 4.61 -6.51 0.02
N LEU A 51 5.05 -6.29 -1.22
CA LEU A 51 5.94 -5.18 -1.56
C LEU A 51 5.26 -3.82 -1.35
N ILE A 52 4.00 -3.66 -1.77
CA ILE A 52 3.21 -2.44 -1.55
C ILE A 52 3.12 -2.12 -0.06
N VAL A 53 2.73 -3.12 0.73
CA VAL A 53 2.57 -2.97 2.18
C VAL A 53 3.90 -2.62 2.82
N THR A 54 4.98 -3.29 2.43
CA THR A 54 6.31 -3.04 3.00
C THR A 54 6.80 -1.63 2.69
N VAL A 55 6.67 -1.18 1.44
CA VAL A 55 7.09 0.19 1.05
C VAL A 55 6.22 1.24 1.74
N TYR A 56 4.90 1.03 1.80
CA TYR A 56 3.97 1.94 2.46
C TYR A 56 4.27 2.08 3.95
N LEU A 57 4.49 0.96 4.66
CA LEU A 57 4.83 0.95 6.07
C LEU A 57 6.22 1.55 6.33
N CYS A 58 7.22 1.24 5.50
CA CYS A 58 8.54 1.87 5.59
C CYS A 58 8.46 3.38 5.37
N GLY A 59 7.66 3.84 4.41
CA GLY A 59 7.47 5.28 4.16
C GLY A 59 6.90 6.00 5.37
N TRP A 60 5.83 5.47 5.98
CA TRP A 60 5.24 6.05 7.18
C TRP A 60 6.15 5.97 8.40
N ALA A 61 6.83 4.84 8.60
CA ALA A 61 7.81 4.70 9.68
C ALA A 61 8.89 5.78 9.56
N THR A 62 9.42 5.98 8.35
CA THR A 62 10.44 7.00 8.08
C THR A 62 9.92 8.41 8.36
N THR A 63 8.70 8.74 7.92
CA THR A 63 8.08 10.06 8.17
C THR A 63 7.87 10.32 9.65
N ILE A 64 7.38 9.33 10.41
CA ILE A 64 7.16 9.45 11.85
C ILE A 64 8.49 9.60 12.59
N THR A 65 9.51 8.82 12.22
CA THR A 65 10.84 8.93 12.85
C THR A 65 11.50 10.27 12.57
N LEU A 66 11.42 10.79 11.34
CA LEU A 66 11.99 12.09 11.01
C LEU A 66 11.24 13.22 11.72
N LEU A 67 9.91 13.14 11.82
CA LEU A 67 9.12 14.13 12.53
C LEU A 67 9.43 14.12 14.04
N GLY A 68 9.57 12.94 14.64
CA GLY A 68 9.99 12.81 16.04
C GLY A 68 11.38 13.40 16.27
N LEU A 69 12.32 13.13 15.35
CA LEU A 69 13.67 13.65 15.41
C LEU A 69 13.72 15.17 15.21
N SER A 70 12.90 15.72 14.31
CA SER A 70 12.84 17.17 14.05
C SER A 70 12.34 17.94 15.27
N ILE A 71 11.40 17.38 16.03
CA ILE A 71 10.90 18.00 17.27
C ILE A 71 12.00 18.08 18.35
N ILE A 72 12.92 17.11 18.38
CA ILE A 72 13.99 17.05 19.39
C ILE A 72 15.18 17.93 18.98
N LEU A 73 15.56 17.92 17.70
CA LEU A 73 16.79 18.56 17.20
C LEU A 73 16.59 20.04 16.83
N ILE A 74 15.39 20.44 16.39
CA ILE A 74 15.16 21.78 15.83
C ILE A 74 14.42 22.63 16.85
N SER A 75 15.12 23.62 17.41
CA SER A 75 14.53 24.64 18.30
C SER A 75 13.96 25.83 17.50
N ASP A 76 14.45 26.05 16.29
CA ASP A 76 14.02 27.17 15.43
C ASP A 76 12.67 26.90 14.76
N THR A 77 11.70 27.78 15.02
CA THR A 77 10.34 27.64 14.50
C THR A 77 10.28 27.64 12.96
N ASN A 78 11.08 28.49 12.31
CA ASN A 78 11.12 28.58 10.85
C ASN A 78 11.67 27.31 10.20
N LEU A 79 12.69 26.71 10.81
CA LEU A 79 13.30 25.47 10.31
C LEU A 79 12.39 24.26 10.58
N SER A 80 11.65 24.26 11.69
CA SER A 80 10.63 23.24 11.98
C SER A 80 9.51 23.26 10.93
N GLN A 81 9.00 24.43 10.56
CA GLN A 81 7.95 24.54 9.53
C GLN A 81 8.42 24.09 8.15
N ALA A 82 9.63 24.46 7.73
CA ALA A 82 10.20 23.99 6.46
C ALA A 82 10.35 22.46 6.45
N THR A 83 10.77 21.87 7.58
CA THR A 83 10.90 20.43 7.74
C THR A 83 9.55 19.71 7.70
N GLU A 84 8.54 20.25 8.40
CA GLU A 84 7.16 19.75 8.37
C GLU A 84 6.60 19.75 6.94
N LEU A 85 6.86 20.80 6.15
CA LEU A 85 6.41 20.89 4.76
C LEU A 85 7.07 19.83 3.87
N GLY A 86 8.39 19.64 4.01
CA GLY A 86 9.13 18.60 3.28
C GLY A 86 8.65 17.19 3.64
N LEU A 87 8.41 16.92 4.91
CA LEU A 87 7.84 15.65 5.38
C LEU A 87 6.40 15.45 4.90
N GLY A 88 5.60 16.51 4.83
CA GLY A 88 4.26 16.49 4.27
C GLY A 88 4.24 16.11 2.78
N LEU A 89 5.16 16.65 1.99
CA LEU A 89 5.33 16.28 0.58
C LEU A 89 5.74 14.80 0.42
N PHE A 90 6.69 14.34 1.24
CA PHE A 90 7.12 12.95 1.24
C PHE A 90 5.98 11.99 1.63
N ALA A 91 5.18 12.36 2.64
CA ALA A 91 3.98 11.61 3.02
C ALA A 91 2.96 11.56 1.87
N GLY A 92 2.75 12.67 1.16
CA GLY A 92 1.90 12.73 -0.02
C GLY A 92 2.33 11.77 -1.12
N VAL A 93 3.63 11.71 -1.42
CA VAL A 93 4.19 10.73 -2.36
C VAL A 93 3.98 9.30 -1.86
N ASN A 94 4.20 9.04 -0.57
CA ASN A 94 4.03 7.70 0.02
C ASN A 94 2.59 7.17 -0.12
N VAL A 95 1.58 8.05 -0.04
CA VAL A 95 0.17 7.69 -0.30
C VAL A 95 -0.07 7.34 -1.77
N ALA A 96 0.68 7.93 -2.70
CA ALA A 96 0.58 7.65 -4.14
C ALA A 96 1.30 6.35 -4.58
N ILE A 97 2.30 5.89 -3.83
CA ILE A 97 3.10 4.69 -4.16
C ILE A 97 2.23 3.42 -4.32
N PRO A 98 1.30 3.08 -3.42
CA PRO A 98 0.42 1.93 -3.61
C PRO A 98 -0.33 1.95 -4.94
N CYS A 99 -0.83 3.12 -5.35
CA CYS A 99 -1.54 3.28 -6.63
C CYS A 99 -0.61 2.98 -7.82
N ALA A 100 0.60 3.55 -7.82
CA ALA A 100 1.60 3.32 -8.86
C ALA A 100 2.04 1.84 -8.94
N VAL A 101 2.17 1.18 -7.80
CA VAL A 101 2.61 -0.23 -7.73
C VAL A 101 1.48 -1.19 -8.10
N TYR A 102 0.23 -0.93 -7.69
CA TYR A 102 -0.93 -1.71 -8.17
C TYR A 102 -1.08 -1.59 -9.68
N TYR A 103 -0.93 -0.38 -10.21
CA TYR A 103 -0.88 -0.18 -11.66
C TYR A 103 0.32 -0.88 -12.28
N SER A 104 1.49 -1.00 -11.64
CA SER A 104 2.65 -1.62 -12.28
C SER A 104 2.62 -3.15 -12.30
N GLN A 105 2.03 -3.79 -11.28
CA GLN A 105 2.14 -5.23 -11.07
C GLN A 105 0.92 -6.06 -11.48
N SER A 106 -0.30 -5.50 -11.41
CA SER A 106 -1.52 -6.24 -11.75
C SER A 106 -1.99 -5.87 -13.16
N ASN A 107 -1.92 -6.83 -14.08
CA ASN A 107 -2.48 -6.67 -15.42
C ASN A 107 -4.01 -6.53 -15.38
N ILE A 108 -4.68 -7.15 -14.40
CA ILE A 108 -6.12 -7.00 -14.16
C ILE A 108 -6.44 -5.53 -13.85
N TYR A 109 -5.67 -4.93 -12.94
CA TYR A 109 -5.86 -3.54 -12.53
C TYR A 109 -5.54 -2.54 -13.65
N ARG A 110 -4.47 -2.79 -14.42
CA ARG A 110 -4.13 -2.00 -15.62
C ARG A 110 -5.24 -2.06 -16.67
N ASN A 111 -5.79 -3.25 -16.90
CA ASN A 111 -6.81 -3.45 -17.92
C ASN A 111 -8.12 -2.77 -17.52
N GLU A 112 -8.49 -2.80 -16.24
CA GLU A 112 -9.69 -2.11 -15.77
C GLU A 112 -9.53 -0.58 -15.83
N ILE A 113 -8.38 -0.03 -15.46
CA ILE A 113 -8.11 1.42 -15.61
C ILE A 113 -8.11 1.83 -17.09
N ARG A 114 -7.50 1.04 -17.97
CA ARG A 114 -7.53 1.31 -19.43
C ARG A 114 -8.95 1.22 -19.99
N ARG A 115 -9.76 0.29 -19.48
CA ARG A 115 -11.18 0.17 -19.84
C ARG A 115 -11.97 1.41 -19.41
N MET A 116 -11.76 1.90 -18.18
CA MET A 116 -12.39 3.14 -17.69
C MET A 116 -11.97 4.37 -18.51
N LEU A 117 -10.72 4.40 -18.98
CA LEU A 117 -10.17 5.47 -19.83
C LEU A 117 -10.40 5.24 -21.33
N GLN A 118 -11.17 4.21 -21.72
CA GLN A 118 -11.45 3.82 -23.12
C GLN A 118 -10.19 3.61 -23.99
N LEU A 119 -9.05 3.33 -23.37
CA LEU A 119 -7.81 2.99 -24.07
C LEU A 119 -7.90 1.55 -24.58
N LYS A 120 -7.47 1.29 -25.82
CA LYS A 120 -7.50 -0.05 -26.43
C LYS A 120 -6.89 -1.09 -25.48
N THR A 121 -7.73 -2.00 -25.01
CA THR A 121 -7.35 -3.06 -24.09
C THR A 121 -6.67 -4.17 -24.88
N THR A 122 -5.41 -4.49 -24.54
CA THR A 122 -4.79 -5.73 -25.02
C THR A 122 -5.42 -6.86 -24.21
N VAL A 123 -6.45 -7.49 -24.77
CA VAL A 123 -7.06 -8.69 -24.20
C VAL A 123 -6.00 -9.78 -24.23
N MET A 124 -5.41 -10.10 -23.07
CA MET A 124 -4.62 -11.32 -22.96
C MET A 124 -5.58 -12.48 -22.71
N PRO A 125 -5.40 -13.62 -23.39
CA PRO A 125 -6.29 -14.76 -23.24
C PRO A 125 -6.25 -15.24 -21.79
N VAL A 126 -7.40 -15.17 -21.13
CA VAL A 126 -7.62 -15.86 -19.87
C VAL A 126 -7.42 -17.34 -20.16
N LYS A 127 -6.36 -17.94 -19.62
CA LYS A 127 -6.22 -19.40 -19.59
C LYS A 127 -7.29 -19.92 -18.64
N VAL A 128 -8.48 -20.16 -19.18
CA VAL A 128 -9.52 -20.93 -18.51
C VAL A 128 -8.94 -22.33 -18.38
N HIS A 129 -8.46 -22.70 -17.20
CA HIS A 129 -8.31 -24.10 -16.87
C HIS A 129 -9.72 -24.68 -16.91
N ALA A 130 -10.05 -25.30 -18.04
CA ALA A 130 -11.29 -26.02 -18.23
C ALA A 130 -11.36 -27.10 -17.14
N VAL A 131 -12.22 -26.89 -16.14
CA VAL A 131 -12.73 -27.95 -15.27
C VAL A 131 -13.71 -28.75 -16.14
N ALA A 132 -13.16 -29.49 -17.09
CA ALA A 132 -13.89 -30.38 -17.99
C ALA A 132 -13.23 -31.75 -17.91
N SER A 133 -13.52 -32.49 -16.84
CA SER A 133 -13.36 -33.96 -16.78
C SER A 133 -13.75 -34.49 -15.41
N LEU A 134 -15.04 -34.45 -15.02
CA LEU A 134 -15.56 -35.31 -13.94
C LEU A 134 -17.10 -35.39 -13.89
N SER A 135 -17.77 -35.38 -15.06
CA SER A 135 -19.22 -35.65 -15.13
C SER A 135 -19.61 -36.52 -16.33
N ALA A 136 -18.72 -37.42 -16.76
CA ALA A 136 -19.01 -38.43 -17.79
C ALA A 136 -18.80 -39.87 -17.27
N ALA A 137 -19.00 -40.07 -15.96
CA ALA A 137 -18.98 -41.40 -15.34
C ALA A 137 -20.01 -41.43 -14.20
N GLN A 138 -21.29 -41.41 -14.55
CA GLN A 138 -22.39 -41.94 -13.75
C GLN A 138 -23.56 -42.28 -14.66
#